data_AF-A0A6I5CMJ1-F1
#
_entry.id   AF-A0A6I5CMJ1-F1
#
_cell.length_a   1.000
_cell.length_b   1.000
_cell.length_c   1.000
_cell.angle_alpha   90.00
_cell.angle_beta   90.00
_cell.angle_gamma   90.00
#
_symmetry.space_group_name_H-M   'P 1'
#
loop_
_entity.id
_entity.type
_entity.pdbx_description
1 polymer ?
#
loop_
_entity_poly.entity_id
_entity_poly.type
_entity_poly.pdbx_seq_one_letter_code
_entity_poly.pdbx_strand_id
1 'polypeptide(L)' 'PQTYVLGGAFNCGKAQPGQIAAVSHGCPSALFKGVNILNTTQEAGR' A
#
# COMPACT_ATOMS: atom_id res chain seq x y z
N PRO A 1 7.22 -2.71 -22.25
CA PRO A 1 6.82 -3.29 -20.95
C PRO A 1 6.33 -2.20 -19.97
N GLN A 2 5.07 -2.25 -19.54
CA GLN A 2 4.54 -1.37 -18.48
C GLN A 2 5.07 -1.85 -17.13
N THR A 3 5.65 -0.95 -16.32
CA THR A 3 6.14 -1.26 -14.95
C THR A 3 5.01 -1.35 -13.93
N TYR A 4 3.77 -1.07 -14.34
CA TYR A 4 2.59 -1.10 -13.48
C TYR A 4 1.29 -1.30 -14.27
N VAL A 5 0.26 -1.88 -13.62
CA VAL A 5 -1.09 -2.11 -14.17
C VAL A 5 -2.13 -1.42 -13.27
N LEU A 6 -2.93 -0.51 -13.83
CA LEU A 6 -4.00 0.17 -13.09
C LEU A 6 -5.20 -0.78 -12.90
N GLY A 7 -5.35 -1.29 -11.67
CA GLY A 7 -6.53 -2.06 -11.24
C GLY A 7 -7.52 -1.20 -10.45
N GLY A 8 -8.79 -1.61 -10.39
CA GLY A 8 -9.84 -0.90 -9.64
C GLY A 8 -10.70 -1.83 -8.81
N ALA A 9 -11.16 -1.34 -7.65
CA ALA A 9 -12.11 -2.03 -6.77
C ALA A 9 -13.15 -1.04 -6.22
N PHE A 10 -14.38 -1.50 -5.95
CA PHE A 10 -15.45 -0.66 -5.38
C PHE A 10 -15.40 -0.57 -3.85
N ASN A 11 -14.64 -1.47 -3.22
CA ASN A 11 -14.36 -1.46 -1.79
C ASN A 11 -13.05 -0.71 -1.54
N CYS A 12 -13.11 0.37 -0.75
CA CYS A 12 -11.98 1.27 -0.50
C CYS A 12 -10.87 0.66 0.39
N GLY A 13 -11.05 -0.56 0.90
CA GLY A 13 -10.08 -1.26 1.77
C GLY A 13 -9.83 -0.57 3.12
N LYS A 14 -10.53 0.52 3.43
CA LYS A 14 -10.55 1.12 4.76
C LYS A 14 -11.25 0.15 5.72
N ALA A 15 -10.68 -0.03 6.91
CA ALA A 15 -11.26 -0.82 7.99
C ALA A 15 -12.63 -0.25 8.42
N GLN A 16 -13.24 -0.84 9.45
CA GLN A 16 -14.57 -0.39 9.87
C GLN A 16 -14.61 1.09 10.32
N PRO A 17 -15.69 1.82 9.98
CA PRO A 17 -16.80 1.43 9.12
C PRO A 17 -16.38 1.32 7.64
N GLY A 18 -16.77 0.23 6.97
CA GLY A 18 -16.37 -0.02 5.59
C GLY A 18 -16.88 1.09 4.66
N GLN A 19 -15.97 1.69 3.89
CA GLN A 19 -16.30 2.73 2.92
C GLN A 19 -16.38 2.15 1.50
N ILE A 20 -17.47 2.46 0.80
CA ILE A 20 -17.63 2.16 -0.63
C ILE A 20 -17.13 3.37 -1.42
N ALA A 21 -16.06 3.17 -2.17
CA ALA A 21 -15.52 4.18 -3.08
C ALA A 21 -14.77 3.45 -4.19
N ALA A 22 -14.92 3.91 -5.43
CA ALA A 22 -14.07 3.45 -6.52
C ALA A 22 -12.62 3.86 -6.18
N VAL A 23 -11.78 2.88 -5.91
CA VAL A 23 -10.35 3.07 -5.71
C VAL A 23 -9.61 2.45 -6.86
N SER A 24 -8.58 3.14 -7.34
CA SER A 24 -7.59 2.58 -8.24
C SER A 24 -6.23 2.59 -7.56
N HIS A 25 -5.45 1.53 -7.76
CA HIS A 25 -4.06 1.49 -7.33
C HIS A 25 -3.17 1.49 -8.56
N GLY A 26 -2.14 2.34 -8.50
CA GLY A 26 -1.37 2.90 -9.60
C GLY A 26 0.02 3.33 -9.14
N CYS A 27 1.12 2.60 -9.38
CA CYS A 27 2.46 3.15 -9.10
C CYS A 27 3.59 2.54 -9.96
N PRO A 28 4.23 3.28 -10.87
CA PRO A 28 5.43 2.79 -11.55
C PRO A 28 6.55 2.48 -10.54
N SER A 29 7.54 1.66 -10.94
CA SER A 29 8.69 1.35 -10.07
C SER A 29 9.38 2.63 -9.57
N ALA A 30 9.48 2.76 -8.24
CA ALA A 30 10.08 3.92 -7.57
C ALA A 30 11.14 3.49 -6.55
N LEU A 31 12.26 4.23 -6.48
CA LEU A 31 13.36 3.99 -5.54
C LEU A 31 13.34 5.04 -4.43
N PHE A 32 13.17 4.61 -3.18
CA PHE A 32 13.22 5.47 -2.00
C PHE A 32 14.51 5.23 -1.22
N LYS A 33 15.15 6.31 -0.76
CA LYS A 33 16.38 6.29 0.05
C LYS A 33 16.14 6.99 1.38
N GLY A 34 16.84 6.58 2.43
CA GLY A 34 16.69 7.16 3.78
C GLY A 34 15.38 6.80 4.48
N VAL A 35 14.78 5.66 4.11
CA VAL A 35 13.58 5.12 4.77
C VAL A 35 14.02 4.28 5.97
N ASN A 36 13.46 4.56 7.15
CA ASN A 36 13.67 3.72 8.32
C ASN A 36 12.85 2.43 8.19
N ILE A 37 13.54 1.28 8.24
CA ILE A 37 12.90 -0.04 8.19
C ILE A 37 12.85 -0.58 9.61
N LEU A 38 11.64 -0.81 10.12
CA LEU A 38 11.46 -1.45 11.41
C LEU A 38 11.74 -2.95 11.29
N ASN A 39 12.63 -3.46 12.14
CA ASN A 39 12.95 -4.87 12.23
C ASN A 39 12.03 -5.55 13.24
N THR A 40 11.02 -6.24 12.73
CA THR A 40 10.02 -6.93 13.55
C THR A 40 10.59 -8.03 14.44
N THR A 41 11.76 -8.63 14.14
CA THR A 41 12.36 -9.62 15.04
C THR A 41 13.00 -8.99 16.28
N GLN A 42 13.43 -7.73 16.16
CA GLN A 42 14.10 -6.99 17.25
C GLN A 42 13.16 -6.04 17.98
N GLU A 43 12.13 -5.54 17.30
CA GLU A 43 11.27 -4.45 17.78
C GLU A 43 9.84 -4.88 18.11
N ALA A 44 9.42 -6.12 17.79
CA ALA A 44 8.10 -6.60 18.18
C ALA A 44 8.01 -6.83 19.69
N GLY A 45 6.97 -6.26 20.32
CA GLY A 45 6.64 -6.48 21.73
C GLY A 45 7.37 -5.57 22.73
N ARG A 46 8.03 -4.50 22.26
CA ARG A 46 8.48 -3.39 23.11
C ARG A 46 7.34 -2.43 23.42
#